data_AF-A0A3D5H941-F1
#
_entry.id   AF-A0A3D5H941-F1
#
_cell.length_a   1.000
_cell.length_b   1.000
_cell.length_c   1.000
_cell.angle_alpha   90.00
_cell.angle_beta   90.00
_cell.angle_gamma   90.00
#
_symmetry.space_group_name_H-M   'P 1'
#
loop_
_entity.id
_entity.type
_entity.pdbx_description
1 polymer ?
#
loop_
_entity_poly.entity_id
_entity_poly.type
_entity_poly.pdbx_seq_one_letter_code
_entity_poly.pdbx_strand_id
1 'polypeptide(L)'
;MTNPTRTRNDAAVPKRGTSRSSSDRRQSILALLLMAVAVLIFLALVSYDAGDEAAADVRFSDLVKVFSGDPQVQAKADTAQNWLGLVGAVLSDFLIKSTIGYSIFFLPILLLLFGWTLLRRGDFHRLIVLTNYTLTSALLLSTSFGMLRLIFGQEVISMPWSGVVGDFLATILARLLGRAGGSILLFTALLSVAVLAIDLDLHQTVERLKRWALLFMDWFARKRDSWHEARLARAEQMEESRHEPETPPPPKPKSVVRIAKPPLEEPIAAVKKAEILPPRKAQPEAEENEEVENERIPQLTNQRQKELRLEIEKPVREEEVDSDVPPVPARASNVLEEIDYVFPSVELLDPPRPGKEDVDDDELKANAALLRDTLAEFDVEVESVSVTPGPVVTLYELVPAVGVKISRIVSLENDIALKLAAKGIRIMAPIPGKSAVGVEIPNNNRALVTIRS
;
A
#
# COMPACT_ATOMS: atom_id res chain seq x y z
N MET A 1 -56.21 4.39 -69.97
CA MET A 1 -54.79 4.33 -70.40
C MET A 1 -53.98 3.85 -69.21
N THR A 2 -53.22 2.77 -69.37
CA THR A 2 -52.44 2.12 -68.32
C THR A 2 -51.03 1.84 -68.83
N ASN A 3 -49.99 2.28 -68.13
CA ASN A 3 -48.69 1.62 -68.20
C ASN A 3 -47.80 1.97 -66.99
N PRO A 4 -47.14 1.00 -66.34
CA PRO A 4 -46.17 1.24 -65.27
C PRO A 4 -44.70 1.11 -65.75
N THR A 5 -43.76 1.83 -65.12
CA THR A 5 -42.32 1.70 -65.39
C THR A 5 -41.45 1.66 -64.14
N ARG A 6 -41.29 0.44 -63.63
CA ARG A 6 -40.03 -0.26 -63.31
C ARG A 6 -38.80 0.58 -62.87
N THR A 7 -38.48 0.43 -61.59
CA THR A 7 -37.14 0.38 -60.94
C THR A 7 -35.88 0.45 -61.82
N ARG A 8 -34.87 1.20 -61.35
CA ARG A 8 -33.45 0.94 -61.60
C ARG A 8 -32.67 0.97 -60.28
N ASN A 9 -31.93 -0.10 -59.98
CA ASN A 9 -31.00 -0.17 -58.85
C ASN A 9 -29.70 0.56 -59.20
N ASP A 10 -29.25 1.47 -58.35
CA ASP A 10 -27.86 1.94 -58.35
C ASP A 10 -27.09 1.19 -57.25
N ALA A 11 -26.00 0.54 -57.66
CA ALA A 11 -25.21 -0.33 -56.79
C ALA A 11 -24.33 0.47 -55.82
N ALA A 12 -24.35 0.09 -54.54
CA ALA A 12 -23.49 0.70 -53.54
C ALA A 12 -22.01 0.35 -53.78
N VAL A 13 -21.20 1.36 -54.05
CA VAL A 13 -19.73 1.23 -54.15
C VAL A 13 -19.15 1.01 -52.73
N PRO A 14 -18.32 -0.03 -52.50
CA PRO A 14 -17.73 -0.26 -51.18
C PRO A 14 -16.67 0.82 -50.89
N LYS A 15 -16.87 1.57 -49.80
CA LYS A 15 -15.91 2.58 -49.34
C LYS A 15 -14.60 1.89 -48.91
N ARG A 16 -13.49 2.23 -49.59
CA ARG A 16 -12.14 1.79 -49.20
C ARG A 16 -11.78 2.27 -47.79
N GLY A 17 -10.99 1.47 -47.08
CA GLY A 17 -10.72 1.62 -45.66
C GLY A 17 -10.07 2.94 -45.27
N THR A 18 -10.45 3.44 -44.09
CA THR A 18 -9.90 4.63 -43.46
C THR A 18 -8.41 4.44 -43.12
N SER A 19 -7.55 5.35 -43.59
CA SER A 19 -6.14 5.32 -43.25
C SER A 19 -5.92 5.71 -41.78
N ARG A 20 -5.45 4.77 -40.94
CA ARG A 20 -5.07 5.04 -39.55
C ARG A 20 -4.07 6.19 -39.45
N SER A 21 -4.27 7.06 -38.46
CA SER A 21 -3.41 8.20 -38.16
C SER A 21 -1.96 7.76 -37.86
N SER A 22 -1.00 8.66 -38.05
CA SER A 22 0.40 8.41 -37.65
C SER A 22 0.52 8.15 -36.14
N SER A 23 -0.29 8.81 -35.32
CA SER A 23 -0.38 8.56 -33.87
C SER A 23 -0.85 7.14 -33.55
N ASP A 24 -1.89 6.66 -34.25
CA ASP A 24 -2.44 5.30 -34.08
C ASP A 24 -1.40 4.22 -34.39
N ARG A 25 -0.58 4.46 -35.44
CA ARG A 25 0.52 3.55 -35.82
C ARG A 25 1.62 3.55 -34.77
N ARG A 26 2.03 4.72 -34.26
CA ARG A 26 3.03 4.82 -33.17
C ARG A 26 2.57 4.07 -31.91
N GLN A 27 1.31 4.25 -31.49
CA GLN A 27 0.73 3.50 -30.36
C GLN A 27 0.70 1.99 -30.61
N SER A 28 0.31 1.56 -31.81
CA SER A 28 0.28 0.14 -32.19
C SER A 28 1.67 -0.51 -32.17
N ILE A 29 2.69 0.21 -32.67
CA ILE A 29 4.09 -0.24 -32.66
C ILE A 29 4.61 -0.34 -31.21
N LEU A 30 4.33 0.67 -30.37
CA LEU A 30 4.71 0.67 -28.96
C LEU A 30 4.07 -0.50 -28.19
N ALA A 31 2.78 -0.78 -28.44
CA ALA A 31 2.08 -1.92 -27.85
C ALA A 31 2.71 -3.26 -28.23
N LEU A 32 3.00 -3.47 -29.51
CA LEU A 32 3.64 -4.70 -30.01
C LEU A 32 5.06 -4.87 -29.46
N LEU A 33 5.85 -3.79 -29.39
CA LEU A 33 7.19 -3.81 -28.80
C LEU A 33 7.14 -4.17 -27.31
N LEU A 34 6.21 -3.58 -26.55
CA LEU A 34 6.02 -3.88 -25.13
C LEU A 34 5.65 -5.36 -24.90
N MET A 35 4.75 -5.91 -25.72
CA MET A 35 4.40 -7.33 -25.67
C MET A 35 5.58 -8.24 -26.06
N ALA A 36 6.38 -7.87 -27.07
CA ALA A 36 7.56 -8.62 -27.45
C ALA A 36 8.61 -8.66 -26.32
N VAL A 37 8.89 -7.51 -25.70
CA VAL A 37 9.77 -7.43 -24.51
C VAL A 37 9.22 -8.29 -23.36
N ALA A 38 7.91 -8.27 -23.12
CA ALA A 38 7.28 -9.10 -22.09
C ALA A 38 7.45 -10.61 -22.35
N VAL A 39 7.32 -11.06 -23.61
CA VAL A 39 7.57 -12.46 -24.00
C VAL A 39 9.03 -12.83 -23.82
N LEU A 40 9.98 -11.95 -24.19
CA LEU A 40 11.40 -12.19 -23.99
C LEU A 40 11.76 -12.31 -22.50
N ILE A 41 11.23 -11.43 -21.64
CA ILE A 41 11.40 -11.53 -20.18
C ILE A 41 10.80 -12.83 -19.67
N PHE A 42 9.61 -13.22 -20.12
CA PHE A 42 8.98 -14.48 -19.72
C PHE A 42 9.81 -15.70 -20.12
N LEU A 43 10.35 -15.75 -21.34
CA LEU A 43 11.21 -16.84 -21.81
C LEU A 43 12.51 -16.90 -21.01
N ALA A 44 13.15 -15.76 -20.71
CA ALA A 44 14.34 -15.70 -19.86
C ALA A 44 14.05 -16.29 -18.46
N LEU A 45 12.92 -15.92 -17.85
CA LEU A 45 12.52 -16.40 -16.52
C LEU A 45 12.12 -17.89 -16.51
N VAL A 46 11.43 -18.38 -17.54
CA VAL A 46 11.04 -19.81 -17.64
C VAL A 46 12.24 -20.72 -17.90
N SER A 47 13.24 -20.23 -18.65
CA SER A 47 14.49 -20.95 -18.92
C SER A 47 15.63 -20.60 -17.96
N TYR A 48 15.31 -20.04 -16.79
CA TYR A 48 16.27 -19.87 -15.71
C TYR A 48 16.70 -21.23 -15.16
N ASP A 49 18.01 -21.48 -15.13
CA ASP A 49 18.62 -22.63 -14.48
C ASP A 49 19.72 -22.18 -13.50
N ALA A 50 19.96 -22.95 -12.44
CA ALA A 50 20.98 -22.61 -11.45
C ALA A 50 22.42 -22.78 -11.99
N GLY A 51 22.63 -23.64 -13.01
CA GLY A 51 23.92 -23.82 -13.68
C GLY A 51 24.38 -22.58 -14.46
N ASP A 52 23.45 -21.71 -14.87
CA ASP A 52 23.75 -20.47 -15.58
C ASP A 52 24.35 -19.38 -14.68
N GLU A 53 24.42 -19.57 -13.36
CA GLU A 53 24.99 -18.60 -12.40
C GLU A 53 26.44 -18.18 -12.74
N ALA A 54 27.26 -19.12 -13.22
CA ALA A 54 28.63 -18.82 -13.64
C ALA A 54 28.69 -17.95 -14.92
N ALA A 55 27.70 -18.11 -15.82
CA ALA A 55 27.54 -17.26 -17.00
C ALA A 55 26.89 -15.91 -16.65
N ALA A 56 26.00 -15.88 -15.64
CA ALA A 56 25.29 -14.70 -15.18
C ALA A 56 26.16 -13.70 -14.40
N ASP A 57 27.30 -14.14 -13.84
CA ASP A 57 28.33 -13.26 -13.25
C ASP A 57 29.09 -12.44 -14.31
N VAL A 58 28.36 -11.56 -15.00
CA VAL A 58 28.83 -10.64 -16.04
C VAL A 58 28.04 -9.33 -15.87
N ARG A 59 28.73 -8.19 -15.77
CA ARG A 59 28.03 -6.90 -15.63
C ARG A 59 27.32 -6.55 -16.93
N PHE A 60 26.23 -5.78 -16.84
CA PHE A 60 25.48 -5.32 -18.01
C PHE A 60 26.35 -4.56 -19.05
N SER A 61 27.39 -3.86 -18.60
CA SER A 61 28.40 -3.22 -19.46
C SER A 61 29.25 -4.21 -20.28
N ASP A 62 29.46 -5.42 -19.75
CA ASP A 62 30.33 -6.45 -20.34
C ASP A 62 29.58 -7.36 -21.32
N LEU A 63 28.24 -7.44 -21.22
CA LEU A 63 27.39 -8.06 -22.24
C LEU A 63 27.56 -7.42 -23.63
N VAL A 64 27.85 -6.12 -23.69
CA VAL A 64 28.15 -5.43 -24.97
C VAL A 64 29.47 -5.94 -25.58
N LYS A 65 30.39 -6.46 -24.77
CA LYS A 65 31.70 -6.98 -25.22
C LYS A 65 31.61 -8.34 -25.94
N VAL A 66 30.47 -9.04 -25.84
CA VAL A 66 30.17 -10.20 -26.72
C VAL A 66 30.27 -9.79 -28.19
N PHE A 67 29.75 -8.61 -28.54
CA PHE A 67 29.79 -8.08 -29.90
C PHE A 67 31.18 -7.55 -30.31
N SER A 68 32.09 -7.34 -29.36
CA SER A 68 33.51 -7.03 -29.64
C SER A 68 34.43 -8.26 -29.65
N GLY A 69 33.89 -9.47 -29.48
CA GLY A 69 34.65 -10.72 -29.59
C GLY A 69 35.61 -10.99 -28.42
N ASP A 70 35.25 -10.59 -27.20
CA ASP A 70 36.04 -10.92 -26.00
C ASP A 70 36.00 -12.43 -25.70
N PRO A 71 37.14 -13.16 -25.72
CA PRO A 71 37.16 -14.61 -25.52
C PRO A 71 36.57 -15.07 -24.18
N GLN A 72 36.68 -14.26 -23.12
CA GLN A 72 36.16 -14.64 -21.80
C GLN A 72 34.63 -14.58 -21.76
N VAL A 73 34.04 -13.56 -22.38
CA VAL A 73 32.59 -13.38 -22.41
C VAL A 73 31.96 -14.33 -23.43
N GLN A 74 32.66 -14.66 -24.51
CA GLN A 74 32.22 -15.66 -25.49
C GLN A 74 32.18 -17.06 -24.89
N ALA A 75 33.20 -17.47 -24.13
CA ALA A 75 33.18 -18.75 -23.41
C ALA A 75 32.01 -18.84 -22.40
N LYS A 76 31.68 -17.75 -21.70
CA LYS A 76 30.49 -17.69 -20.83
C LYS A 76 29.17 -17.79 -21.62
N ALA A 77 29.12 -17.20 -22.82
CA ALA A 77 27.94 -17.28 -23.69
C ALA A 77 27.70 -18.70 -24.23
N ASP A 78 28.76 -19.43 -24.58
CA ASP A 78 28.69 -20.82 -25.06
C ASP A 78 28.25 -21.80 -23.95
N THR A 79 28.45 -21.44 -22.66
CA THR A 79 27.99 -22.24 -21.51
C THR A 79 26.55 -21.96 -21.07
N ALA A 80 25.91 -20.89 -21.54
CA ALA A 80 24.58 -20.48 -21.09
C ALA A 80 23.47 -21.38 -21.67
N GLN A 81 22.65 -21.98 -20.80
CA GLN A 81 21.55 -22.89 -21.15
C GLN A 81 20.21 -22.16 -21.34
N ASN A 82 20.08 -20.94 -20.82
CA ASN A 82 18.93 -20.07 -21.02
C ASN A 82 18.58 -19.92 -22.51
N TRP A 83 17.29 -19.93 -22.85
CA TRP A 83 16.84 -19.91 -24.25
C TRP A 83 17.14 -18.59 -24.98
N LEU A 84 17.49 -17.53 -24.26
CA LEU A 84 17.97 -16.26 -24.79
C LEU A 84 19.50 -16.07 -24.63
N GLY A 85 20.22 -17.16 -24.39
CA GLY A 85 21.66 -17.20 -24.19
C GLY A 85 22.12 -16.34 -23.01
N LEU A 86 23.35 -15.81 -23.09
CA LEU A 86 23.95 -15.00 -22.02
C LEU A 86 23.06 -13.83 -21.55
N VAL A 87 22.37 -13.16 -22.48
CA VAL A 87 21.48 -12.04 -22.16
C VAL A 87 20.32 -12.50 -21.27
N GLY A 88 19.72 -13.66 -21.60
CA GLY A 88 18.65 -14.26 -20.81
C GLY A 88 19.12 -14.80 -19.46
N ALA A 89 20.31 -15.41 -19.41
CA ALA A 89 20.93 -15.88 -18.17
C ALA A 89 21.16 -14.72 -17.18
N VAL A 90 21.87 -13.66 -17.60
CA VAL A 90 22.12 -12.47 -16.76
C VAL A 90 20.81 -11.78 -16.36
N LEU A 91 19.86 -11.63 -17.29
CA LEU A 91 18.58 -10.97 -17.03
C LEU A 91 17.72 -11.74 -16.03
N SER A 92 17.61 -13.07 -16.18
CA SER A 92 16.79 -13.91 -15.30
C SER A 92 17.40 -14.07 -13.92
N ASP A 93 18.73 -14.25 -13.82
CA ASP A 93 19.45 -14.28 -12.54
C ASP A 93 19.28 -12.97 -11.77
N PHE A 94 19.52 -11.82 -12.42
CA PHE A 94 19.31 -10.51 -11.82
C PHE A 94 17.87 -10.32 -11.35
N LEU A 95 16.88 -10.60 -12.22
CA LEU A 95 15.47 -10.43 -11.88
C LEU A 95 15.04 -11.33 -10.72
N ILE A 96 15.46 -12.60 -10.70
CA ILE A 96 15.05 -13.55 -9.66
C ILE A 96 15.85 -13.31 -8.37
N LYS A 97 17.18 -13.42 -8.38
CA LYS A 97 18.00 -13.33 -7.16
C LYS A 97 18.05 -11.91 -6.59
N SER A 98 18.33 -10.91 -7.43
CA SER A 98 18.59 -9.54 -6.94
C SER A 98 17.33 -8.73 -6.62
N THR A 99 16.14 -9.15 -7.09
CA THR A 99 14.87 -8.45 -6.82
C THR A 99 13.95 -9.22 -5.87
N ILE A 100 12.76 -9.63 -6.32
CA ILE A 100 11.65 -10.19 -5.52
C ILE A 100 11.49 -11.72 -5.67
N GLY A 101 12.54 -12.42 -6.12
CA GLY A 101 12.49 -13.87 -6.31
C GLY A 101 11.57 -14.29 -7.46
N TYR A 102 11.10 -15.53 -7.42
CA TYR A 102 10.10 -16.05 -8.37
C TYR A 102 8.77 -15.27 -8.39
N SER A 103 8.53 -14.33 -7.47
CA SER A 103 7.40 -13.39 -7.59
C SER A 103 7.56 -12.43 -8.80
N ILE A 104 8.75 -12.34 -9.41
CA ILE A 104 8.98 -11.53 -10.60
C ILE A 104 8.22 -12.02 -11.85
N PHE A 105 7.71 -13.25 -11.86
CA PHE A 105 6.86 -13.77 -12.94
C PHE A 105 5.57 -12.97 -13.16
N PHE A 106 5.12 -12.17 -12.19
CA PHE A 106 4.02 -11.21 -12.38
C PHE A 106 4.37 -10.06 -13.34
N LEU A 107 5.64 -9.68 -13.48
CA LEU A 107 6.09 -8.57 -14.33
C LEU A 107 5.77 -8.79 -15.83
N PRO A 108 6.18 -9.89 -16.49
CA PRO A 108 5.83 -10.10 -17.90
C PRO A 108 4.32 -10.21 -18.13
N ILE A 109 3.55 -10.75 -17.18
CA ILE A 109 2.09 -10.79 -17.25
C ILE A 109 1.51 -9.37 -17.27
N LEU A 110 1.97 -8.49 -16.37
CA LEU A 110 1.57 -7.08 -16.36
C LEU A 110 1.96 -6.38 -17.67
N LEU A 111 3.19 -6.55 -18.17
CA LEU A 111 3.64 -5.92 -19.41
C LEU A 111 2.79 -6.38 -20.63
N LEU A 112 2.39 -7.65 -20.68
CA LEU A 112 1.44 -8.17 -21.68
C LEU A 112 0.06 -7.50 -21.56
N LEU A 113 -0.46 -7.33 -20.34
CA LEU A 113 -1.73 -6.65 -20.09
C LEU A 113 -1.69 -5.15 -20.47
N PHE A 114 -0.57 -4.46 -20.21
CA PHE A 114 -0.34 -3.08 -20.67
C PHE A 114 -0.29 -2.99 -22.19
N GLY A 115 0.46 -3.86 -22.86
CA GLY A 115 0.53 -3.89 -24.32
C GLY A 115 -0.83 -4.18 -24.96
N TRP A 116 -1.58 -5.14 -24.42
CA TRP A 116 -2.92 -5.47 -24.86
C TRP A 116 -3.92 -4.32 -24.67
N THR A 117 -3.86 -3.63 -23.52
CA THR A 117 -4.75 -2.50 -23.21
C THR A 117 -4.45 -1.30 -24.11
N LEU A 118 -3.16 -1.02 -24.38
CA LEU A 118 -2.74 0.00 -25.32
C LEU A 118 -3.20 -0.30 -26.76
N LEU A 119 -3.13 -1.58 -27.19
CA LEU A 119 -3.61 -2.02 -28.50
C LEU A 119 -5.14 -1.90 -28.65
N ARG A 120 -5.89 -2.17 -27.57
CA ARG A 120 -7.37 -2.09 -27.53
C ARG A 120 -7.93 -0.71 -27.19
N ARG A 121 -7.09 0.25 -26.77
CA ARG A 121 -7.52 1.55 -26.20
C ARG A 121 -8.47 1.37 -25.01
N GLY A 122 -8.18 0.39 -24.16
CA GLY A 122 -9.00 0.08 -22.98
C GLY A 122 -8.77 1.06 -21.82
N ASP A 123 -9.61 0.94 -20.79
CA ASP A 123 -9.57 1.80 -19.61
C ASP A 123 -8.30 1.57 -18.78
N PHE A 124 -7.33 2.48 -18.91
CA PHE A 124 -6.10 2.44 -18.12
C PHE A 124 -6.35 2.48 -16.60
N HIS A 125 -7.45 3.08 -16.14
CA HIS A 125 -7.79 3.13 -14.72
C HIS A 125 -7.91 1.73 -14.10
N ARG A 126 -8.66 0.82 -14.73
CA ARG A 126 -8.80 -0.57 -14.26
C ARG A 126 -7.46 -1.32 -14.27
N LEU A 127 -6.63 -1.06 -15.28
CA LEU A 127 -5.31 -1.66 -15.40
C LEU A 127 -4.35 -1.16 -14.31
N ILE A 128 -4.37 0.13 -13.96
CA ILE A 128 -3.56 0.69 -12.87
C ILE A 128 -3.96 0.07 -11.54
N VAL A 129 -5.27 -0.07 -11.27
CA VAL A 129 -5.77 -0.74 -10.06
C VAL A 129 -5.30 -2.20 -9.99
N LEU A 130 -5.44 -2.96 -11.08
CA LEU A 130 -4.94 -4.34 -11.16
C LEU A 130 -3.41 -4.43 -10.98
N THR A 131 -2.68 -3.49 -11.55
CA THR A 131 -1.21 -3.39 -11.44
C THR A 131 -0.79 -3.19 -9.99
N ASN A 132 -1.43 -2.27 -9.28
CA ASN A 132 -1.16 -2.01 -7.87
C ASN A 132 -1.39 -3.28 -7.02
N TYR A 133 -2.56 -3.93 -7.16
CA TYR A 133 -2.83 -5.19 -6.44
C TYR A 133 -1.82 -6.29 -6.76
N THR A 134 -1.42 -6.42 -8.02
CA THR A 134 -0.46 -7.45 -8.46
C THR A 134 0.95 -7.17 -7.93
N LEU A 135 1.42 -5.92 -7.97
CA LEU A 135 2.73 -5.53 -7.43
C LEU A 135 2.78 -5.68 -5.90
N THR A 136 1.72 -5.28 -5.18
CA THR A 136 1.63 -5.52 -3.73
C THR A 136 1.60 -7.01 -3.41
N SER A 137 0.86 -7.81 -4.17
CA SER A 137 0.82 -9.27 -4.01
C SER A 137 2.19 -9.91 -4.23
N ALA A 138 2.90 -9.50 -5.29
CA ALA A 138 4.24 -9.99 -5.61
C ALA A 138 5.26 -9.67 -4.49
N LEU A 139 5.21 -8.44 -3.95
CA LEU A 139 6.09 -8.02 -2.85
C LEU A 139 5.76 -8.76 -1.53
N LEU A 140 4.47 -8.94 -1.22
CA LEU A 140 4.04 -9.71 -0.03
C LEU A 140 4.43 -11.18 -0.15
N LEU A 141 4.31 -11.79 -1.33
CA LEU A 141 4.70 -13.19 -1.58
C LEU A 141 6.21 -13.37 -1.47
N SER A 142 6.99 -12.49 -2.10
CA SER A 142 8.45 -12.41 -1.97
C SER A 142 8.91 -12.28 -0.51
N THR A 143 8.28 -11.37 0.25
CA THR A 143 8.56 -11.18 1.68
C THR A 143 8.14 -12.41 2.51
N SER A 144 7.04 -13.07 2.15
CA SER A 144 6.59 -14.31 2.80
C SER A 144 7.58 -15.44 2.60
N PHE A 145 8.16 -15.61 1.40
CA PHE A 145 9.24 -16.58 1.19
C PHE A 145 10.51 -16.25 1.97
N GLY A 146 10.88 -14.97 2.09
CA GLY A 146 11.98 -14.54 2.96
C GLY A 146 11.71 -14.89 4.43
N MET A 147 10.46 -14.73 4.86
CA MET A 147 10.04 -15.05 6.23
C MET A 147 10.10 -16.56 6.51
N LEU A 148 9.66 -17.37 5.54
CA LEU A 148 9.77 -18.83 5.61
C LEU A 148 11.25 -19.27 5.63
N ARG A 149 12.13 -18.65 4.83
CA ARG A 149 13.58 -18.91 4.84
C ARG A 149 14.23 -18.60 6.19
N LEU A 150 13.78 -17.55 6.89
CA LEU A 150 14.21 -17.26 8.26
C LEU A 150 13.68 -18.26 9.31
N ILE A 151 12.59 -18.98 9.03
CA ILE A 151 11.98 -19.96 9.94
C ILE A 151 12.55 -21.36 9.73
N PHE A 152 12.58 -21.84 8.48
CA PHE A 152 12.98 -23.20 8.10
C PHE A 152 14.47 -23.32 7.75
N GLY A 153 15.18 -22.21 7.58
CA GLY A 153 16.59 -22.19 7.19
C GLY A 153 16.79 -22.19 5.67
N GLN A 154 18.02 -21.87 5.27
CA GLN A 154 18.39 -21.67 3.85
C GLN A 154 18.49 -22.99 3.06
N GLU A 155 18.68 -24.12 3.74
CA GLU A 155 18.71 -25.47 3.15
C GLU A 155 17.34 -25.90 2.58
N VAL A 156 16.24 -25.41 3.17
CA VAL A 156 14.87 -25.77 2.75
C VAL A 156 14.35 -24.79 1.70
N ILE A 157 14.67 -23.50 1.84
CA ILE A 157 14.21 -22.43 0.95
C ILE A 157 15.42 -21.62 0.49
N SER A 158 15.81 -21.87 -0.76
CA SER A 158 16.90 -21.16 -1.43
C SER A 158 16.54 -19.70 -1.74
N MET A 159 17.56 -18.86 -1.92
CA MET A 159 17.41 -17.43 -2.18
C MET A 159 16.46 -17.06 -3.35
N PRO A 160 16.41 -17.80 -4.49
CA PRO A 160 15.49 -17.51 -5.59
C PRO A 160 14.00 -17.42 -5.23
N TRP A 161 13.54 -18.03 -4.13
CA TRP A 161 12.14 -17.94 -3.71
C TRP A 161 11.74 -16.57 -3.18
N SER A 162 12.63 -15.92 -2.41
CA SER A 162 12.38 -14.59 -1.84
C SER A 162 12.96 -13.45 -2.67
N GLY A 163 14.11 -13.70 -3.33
CA GLY A 163 15.03 -12.66 -3.76
C GLY A 163 15.62 -11.87 -2.59
N VAL A 164 16.57 -10.99 -2.89
CA VAL A 164 17.19 -10.09 -1.90
C VAL A 164 16.17 -9.15 -1.24
N VAL A 165 15.22 -8.60 -2.01
CA VAL A 165 14.24 -7.63 -1.50
C VAL A 165 13.30 -8.27 -0.48
N GLY A 166 12.77 -9.46 -0.79
CA GLY A 166 11.90 -10.21 0.11
C GLY A 166 12.61 -10.66 1.39
N ASP A 167 13.86 -11.13 1.27
CA ASP A 167 14.68 -11.55 2.42
C ASP A 167 15.03 -10.38 3.35
N PHE A 168 15.34 -9.22 2.77
CA PHE A 168 15.59 -7.98 3.51
C PHE A 168 14.36 -7.49 4.27
N LEU A 169 13.20 -7.41 3.59
CA LEU A 169 11.93 -7.01 4.23
C LEU A 169 11.50 -8.00 5.31
N ALA A 170 11.67 -9.31 5.07
CA ALA A 170 11.41 -10.34 6.07
C ALA A 170 12.33 -10.20 7.29
N THR A 171 13.61 -9.89 7.06
CA THR A 171 14.59 -9.66 8.14
C THR A 171 14.23 -8.44 8.99
N ILE A 172 13.76 -7.34 8.38
CA ILE A 172 13.23 -6.18 9.11
C ILE A 172 12.01 -6.60 9.94
N LEU A 173 11.02 -7.25 9.32
CA LEU A 173 9.78 -7.62 10.00
C LEU A 173 10.02 -8.61 11.14
N ALA A 174 10.92 -9.59 10.96
CA ALA A 174 11.32 -10.54 11.99
C ALA A 174 12.08 -9.88 13.15
N ARG A 175 12.80 -8.78 12.92
CA ARG A 175 13.43 -7.98 13.99
C ARG A 175 12.43 -7.13 14.77
N LEU A 176 11.40 -6.61 14.10
CA LEU A 176 10.39 -5.73 14.72
C LEU A 176 9.28 -6.50 15.46
N LEU A 177 8.74 -7.57 14.86
CA LEU A 177 7.57 -8.31 15.35
C LEU A 177 7.90 -9.76 15.79
N GLY A 178 9.16 -10.19 15.67
CA GLY A 178 9.55 -11.58 15.84
C GLY A 178 9.07 -12.49 14.70
N ARG A 179 9.57 -13.74 14.67
CA ARG A 179 9.27 -14.67 13.57
C ARG A 179 7.78 -15.07 13.49
N ALA A 180 7.12 -15.25 14.63
CA ALA A 180 5.70 -15.57 14.68
C ALA A 180 4.82 -14.36 14.28
N GLY A 181 5.07 -13.19 14.87
CA GLY A 181 4.28 -11.98 14.62
C GLY A 181 4.37 -11.49 13.17
N GLY A 182 5.58 -11.48 12.59
CA GLY A 182 5.77 -11.11 11.19
C GLY A 182 5.05 -12.05 10.21
N SER A 183 5.03 -13.35 10.49
CA SER A 183 4.35 -14.34 9.63
C SER A 183 2.84 -14.18 9.67
N ILE A 184 2.27 -13.91 10.86
CA ILE A 184 0.83 -13.61 11.01
C ILE A 184 0.47 -12.34 10.24
N LEU A 185 1.27 -11.27 10.38
CA LEU A 185 1.04 -10.01 9.66
C LEU A 185 1.08 -10.20 8.13
N LEU A 186 2.10 -10.91 7.61
CA LEU A 186 2.21 -11.19 6.17
C LEU A 186 1.05 -12.03 5.65
N PHE A 187 0.64 -13.07 6.38
CA PHE A 187 -0.52 -13.89 6.02
C PHE A 187 -1.82 -13.07 6.00
N THR A 188 -2.06 -12.22 7.01
CA THR A 188 -3.22 -11.32 7.06
C THR A 188 -3.19 -10.29 5.93
N ALA A 189 -2.02 -9.72 5.62
CA ALA A 189 -1.86 -8.76 4.51
C ALA A 189 -2.10 -9.44 3.15
N LEU A 190 -1.54 -10.62 2.91
CA LEU A 190 -1.73 -11.39 1.68
C LEU A 190 -3.19 -11.79 1.49
N LEU A 191 -3.87 -12.24 2.56
CA LEU A 191 -5.30 -12.55 2.52
C LEU A 191 -6.13 -11.30 2.24
N SER A 192 -5.80 -10.16 2.86
CA SER A 192 -6.50 -8.89 2.67
C SER A 192 -6.35 -8.40 1.21
N VAL A 193 -5.15 -8.45 0.64
CA VAL A 193 -4.90 -8.10 -0.77
C VAL A 193 -5.57 -9.08 -1.73
N ALA A 194 -5.57 -10.38 -1.45
CA ALA A 194 -6.27 -11.37 -2.27
C ALA A 194 -7.80 -11.13 -2.27
N VAL A 195 -8.38 -10.84 -1.11
CA VAL A 195 -9.81 -10.51 -0.95
C VAL A 195 -10.16 -9.21 -1.71
N LEU A 196 -9.33 -8.17 -1.62
CA LEU A 196 -9.50 -6.92 -2.37
C LEU A 196 -9.26 -7.08 -3.88
N ALA A 197 -8.43 -8.02 -4.31
CA ALA A 197 -8.16 -8.28 -5.73
C ALA A 197 -9.26 -9.12 -6.41
N ILE A 198 -9.98 -9.94 -5.64
CA ILE A 198 -11.13 -10.73 -6.13
C ILE A 198 -12.37 -9.85 -6.28
N ASP A 199 -12.67 -9.03 -5.28
CA ASP A 199 -13.81 -8.11 -5.32
C ASP A 199 -13.42 -6.80 -6.03
N LEU A 200 -13.56 -6.79 -7.36
CA LEU A 200 -13.60 -5.57 -8.19
C LEU A 200 -14.78 -4.61 -7.85
N ASP A 201 -15.53 -4.91 -6.80
CA ASP A 201 -16.74 -4.23 -6.35
C ASP A 201 -16.71 -4.04 -4.83
N LEU A 202 -16.08 -2.93 -4.41
CA LEU A 202 -15.62 -2.60 -3.05
C LEU A 202 -16.68 -2.76 -1.94
N HIS A 203 -17.97 -2.66 -2.30
CA HIS A 203 -19.06 -2.59 -1.34
C HIS A 203 -19.35 -3.92 -0.63
N GLN A 204 -19.16 -5.07 -1.31
CA GLN A 204 -19.46 -6.40 -0.73
C GLN A 204 -18.31 -6.91 0.15
N THR A 205 -17.08 -6.52 -0.16
CA THR A 205 -15.86 -6.91 0.55
C THR A 205 -15.84 -6.39 1.97
N VAL A 206 -16.21 -5.11 2.14
CA VAL A 206 -16.26 -4.45 3.45
C VAL A 206 -17.26 -5.15 4.38
N GLU A 207 -18.39 -5.65 3.86
CA GLU A 207 -19.30 -6.46 4.66
C GLU A 207 -18.75 -7.84 5.00
N ARG A 208 -18.08 -8.53 4.05
CA ARG A 208 -17.43 -9.83 4.33
C ARG A 208 -16.34 -9.67 5.39
N LEU A 209 -15.55 -8.59 5.32
CA LEU A 209 -14.50 -8.27 6.29
C LEU A 209 -15.08 -7.88 7.65
N LYS A 210 -16.17 -7.09 7.70
CA LYS A 210 -16.91 -6.81 8.96
C LYS A 210 -17.43 -8.10 9.59
N ARG A 211 -18.07 -8.98 8.82
CA ARG A 211 -18.55 -10.30 9.29
C ARG A 211 -17.39 -11.15 9.83
N TRP A 212 -16.26 -11.19 9.13
CA TRP A 212 -15.09 -11.96 9.56
C TRP A 212 -14.41 -11.37 10.81
N ALA A 213 -14.29 -10.04 10.90
CA ALA A 213 -13.76 -9.35 12.07
C ALA A 213 -14.62 -9.55 13.31
N LEU A 214 -15.96 -9.53 13.18
CA LEU A 214 -16.88 -9.85 14.27
C LEU A 214 -16.73 -11.29 14.74
N LEU A 215 -16.67 -12.26 13.82
CA LEU A 215 -16.45 -13.68 14.16
C LEU A 215 -15.07 -13.92 14.80
N PHE A 216 -14.03 -13.20 14.36
CA PHE A 216 -12.69 -13.27 14.92
C PHE A 216 -12.60 -12.65 16.32
N MET A 217 -13.27 -11.51 16.55
CA MET A 217 -13.39 -10.88 17.87
C MET A 217 -14.16 -11.78 18.85
N ASP A 218 -15.27 -12.40 18.40
CA ASP A 218 -16.04 -13.35 19.22
C ASP A 218 -15.24 -14.63 19.53
N TRP A 219 -14.47 -15.14 18.57
CA TRP A 219 -13.51 -16.23 18.81
C TRP A 219 -12.43 -15.85 19.84
N PHE A 220 -11.88 -14.63 19.75
CA PHE A 220 -10.89 -14.14 20.71
C PHE A 220 -11.48 -13.93 22.11
N ALA A 221 -12.72 -13.43 22.22
CA ALA A 221 -13.42 -13.29 23.48
C ALA A 221 -13.63 -14.66 24.16
N ARG A 222 -14.25 -15.61 23.45
CA ARG A 222 -14.42 -17.01 23.94
C ARG A 222 -13.10 -17.68 24.29
N LYS A 223 -12.03 -17.36 23.55
CA LYS A 223 -10.68 -17.87 23.85
C LYS A 223 -10.01 -17.20 25.05
N ARG A 224 -10.36 -15.95 25.39
CA ARG A 224 -9.95 -15.34 26.66
C ARG A 224 -10.73 -15.95 27.83
N ASP A 225 -12.03 -16.13 27.66
CA ASP A 225 -12.92 -16.53 28.75
C ASP A 225 -12.70 -18.02 29.14
N SER A 226 -12.47 -18.91 28.17
CA SER A 226 -12.03 -20.29 28.43
C SER A 226 -10.67 -20.40 29.16
N TRP A 227 -9.80 -19.39 29.08
CA TRP A 227 -8.55 -19.34 29.87
C TRP A 227 -8.79 -18.84 31.30
N HIS A 228 -9.89 -18.14 31.56
CA HIS A 228 -10.35 -17.84 32.92
C HIS A 228 -11.02 -19.06 33.55
N GLU A 229 -11.91 -19.75 32.85
CA GLU A 229 -12.53 -21.01 33.32
C GLU A 229 -11.46 -22.08 33.63
N ALA A 230 -10.49 -22.29 32.72
CA ALA A 230 -9.39 -23.24 32.96
C ALA A 230 -8.43 -22.83 34.09
N ARG A 231 -8.42 -21.56 34.52
CA ARG A 231 -7.69 -21.10 35.71
C ARG A 231 -8.49 -21.31 36.99
N LEU A 232 -9.81 -21.11 36.95
CA LEU A 232 -10.72 -21.35 38.08
C LEU A 232 -10.83 -22.85 38.37
N ALA A 233 -11.07 -23.69 37.37
CA ALA A 233 -11.11 -25.14 37.53
C ALA A 233 -9.78 -25.73 38.07
N ARG A 234 -8.63 -25.11 37.72
CA ARG A 234 -7.32 -25.47 38.31
C ARG A 234 -7.15 -25.00 39.76
N ALA A 235 -7.78 -23.89 40.14
CA ALA A 235 -7.80 -23.43 41.52
C ALA A 235 -8.69 -24.31 42.38
N GLU A 236 -9.88 -24.67 41.89
CA GLU A 236 -10.79 -25.63 42.53
C GLU A 236 -10.12 -27.01 42.70
N GLN A 237 -9.45 -27.54 41.67
CA GLN A 237 -8.65 -28.77 41.79
C GLN A 237 -7.49 -28.65 42.80
N MET A 238 -6.91 -27.45 42.99
CA MET A 238 -5.89 -27.20 44.01
C MET A 238 -6.47 -27.06 45.43
N GLU A 239 -7.73 -26.70 45.59
CA GLU A 239 -8.42 -26.75 46.89
C GLU A 239 -8.95 -28.15 47.21
N GLU A 240 -9.48 -28.88 46.22
CA GLU A 240 -9.95 -30.25 46.37
C GLU A 240 -8.80 -31.20 46.77
N SER A 241 -7.65 -31.10 46.10
CA SER A 241 -6.42 -31.83 46.47
C SER A 241 -5.77 -31.36 47.78
N ARG A 242 -6.26 -30.28 48.40
CA ARG A 242 -5.84 -29.82 49.74
C ARG A 242 -6.68 -30.43 50.86
N HIS A 243 -7.80 -31.07 50.53
CA HIS A 243 -8.72 -31.72 51.48
C HIS A 243 -8.63 -33.26 51.50
N GLU A 244 -7.80 -33.86 50.65
CA GLU A 244 -7.50 -35.30 50.66
C GLU A 244 -6.38 -35.61 51.69
N PRO A 245 -6.55 -36.57 52.61
CA PRO A 245 -5.58 -36.80 53.69
C PRO A 245 -4.30 -37.48 53.19
N GLU A 246 -3.14 -36.83 53.40
CA GLU A 246 -1.82 -37.33 53.02
C GLU A 246 -1.51 -38.71 53.65
N THR A 247 -1.38 -39.73 52.81
CA THR A 247 -0.76 -41.01 53.19
C THR A 247 0.73 -41.00 52.84
N PRO A 248 1.62 -41.46 53.75
CA PRO A 248 3.07 -41.34 53.54
C PRO A 248 3.59 -42.26 52.42
N PRO A 249 4.59 -41.83 51.64
CA PRO A 249 5.06 -42.57 50.47
C PRO A 249 5.85 -43.85 50.82
N PRO A 250 5.71 -44.94 50.03
CA PRO A 250 6.43 -46.19 50.26
C PRO A 250 7.93 -46.13 49.88
N PRO A 251 8.78 -46.98 50.50
CA PRO A 251 10.23 -46.93 50.30
C PRO A 251 10.68 -47.50 48.94
N LYS A 252 11.70 -46.88 48.35
CA LYS A 252 12.28 -47.29 47.05
C LYS A 252 13.09 -48.60 47.16
N PRO A 253 12.84 -49.62 46.31
CA PRO A 253 13.67 -50.83 46.24
C PRO A 253 15.03 -50.58 45.54
N LYS A 254 16.02 -51.40 45.88
CA LYS A 254 17.42 -51.26 45.45
C LYS A 254 17.70 -51.87 44.07
N SER A 255 18.79 -51.39 43.47
CA SER A 255 19.44 -51.82 42.24
C SER A 255 19.59 -53.34 42.03
N VAL A 256 19.39 -53.81 40.79
CA VAL A 256 19.96 -55.07 40.29
C VAL A 256 20.65 -54.85 38.92
N VAL A 257 21.97 -54.93 38.96
CA VAL A 257 22.92 -55.47 37.97
C VAL A 257 22.45 -55.61 36.50
N ARG A 258 23.17 -54.94 35.59
CA ARG A 258 23.37 -55.43 34.21
C ARG A 258 24.83 -55.89 34.04
N ILE A 259 25.00 -57.06 33.43
CA ILE A 259 26.22 -57.87 33.43
C ILE A 259 27.33 -57.24 32.55
N ALA A 260 28.59 -57.57 32.84
CA ALA A 260 29.77 -56.88 32.34
C ALA A 260 30.63 -57.68 31.33
N LYS A 261 31.39 -56.92 30.51
CA LYS A 261 32.79 -57.20 30.04
C LYS A 261 33.00 -58.34 29.01
N PRO A 262 34.22 -58.50 28.39
CA PRO A 262 35.53 -57.80 28.56
C PRO A 262 36.12 -57.26 27.20
N PRO A 263 37.45 -57.14 26.95
CA PRO A 263 38.26 -55.93 27.22
C PRO A 263 39.23 -55.54 26.05
N LEU A 264 40.41 -54.98 26.40
CA LEU A 264 41.65 -54.58 25.65
C LEU A 264 41.80 -53.05 25.61
N GLU A 265 42.91 -52.40 25.99
CA GLU A 265 44.21 -52.84 26.57
C GLU A 265 44.82 -51.71 27.46
N GLU A 266 46.00 -51.92 28.05
CA GLU A 266 46.57 -51.11 29.17
C GLU A 266 47.46 -49.89 28.76
N PRO A 267 48.51 -49.43 29.51
CA PRO A 267 48.43 -48.23 30.36
C PRO A 267 49.58 -47.20 30.13
N ILE A 268 49.73 -46.19 31.00
CA ILE A 268 50.99 -45.86 31.75
C ILE A 268 50.81 -44.63 32.68
N ALA A 269 51.54 -44.67 33.81
CA ALA A 269 51.75 -43.67 34.89
C ALA A 269 51.68 -42.17 34.50
N ALA A 270 51.04 -41.24 35.23
CA ALA A 270 51.06 -40.85 36.66
C ALA A 270 52.16 -39.84 37.07
N VAL A 271 51.76 -38.65 37.58
CA VAL A 271 52.46 -37.85 38.62
C VAL A 271 51.45 -36.98 39.42
N LYS A 272 51.45 -37.17 40.76
CA LYS A 272 51.22 -36.28 41.94
C LYS A 272 50.69 -34.82 41.79
N LYS A 273 50.14 -34.14 42.82
CA LYS A 273 49.50 -34.47 44.13
C LYS A 273 49.12 -33.13 44.83
N ALA A 274 48.04 -33.16 45.63
CA ALA A 274 47.65 -32.28 46.76
C ALA A 274 46.60 -31.18 46.41
N GLU A 275 45.42 -31.06 47.05
CA GLU A 275 45.04 -31.12 48.49
C GLU A 275 45.54 -29.85 49.22
N ILE A 276 44.68 -29.01 49.83
CA ILE A 276 44.08 -29.19 51.17
C ILE A 276 42.75 -28.38 51.32
N LEU A 277 41.95 -28.76 52.33
CA LEU A 277 40.54 -28.43 52.64
C LEU A 277 40.33 -27.26 53.66
N PRO A 278 39.07 -26.82 53.94
CA PRO A 278 38.73 -25.61 54.73
C PRO A 278 38.51 -25.89 56.25
N PRO A 279 37.97 -24.95 57.05
CA PRO A 279 36.51 -24.95 57.40
C PRO A 279 35.95 -23.48 57.50
N ARG A 280 34.80 -23.09 58.09
CA ARG A 280 33.71 -23.71 58.89
C ARG A 280 32.37 -22.91 58.67
N LYS A 281 31.24 -23.34 59.24
CA LYS A 281 29.95 -22.60 59.35
C LYS A 281 29.80 -21.86 60.69
N ALA A 282 29.05 -20.75 60.71
CA ALA A 282 28.15 -20.35 61.82
C ALA A 282 27.07 -19.34 61.36
N GLN A 283 25.84 -19.52 61.87
CA GLN A 283 24.76 -18.54 62.10
C GLN A 283 24.51 -18.57 63.64
N PRO A 284 23.72 -17.69 64.31
CA PRO A 284 22.62 -16.86 63.81
C PRO A 284 22.51 -15.46 64.49
N GLU A 285 21.27 -14.97 64.63
CA GLU A 285 20.74 -13.89 65.50
C GLU A 285 20.57 -12.48 64.92
N ALA A 286 19.60 -11.78 65.52
CA ALA A 286 18.89 -10.61 65.00
C ALA A 286 19.22 -9.35 65.80
N GLU A 287 18.96 -8.18 65.23
CA GLU A 287 18.12 -7.17 65.90
C GLU A 287 17.70 -6.02 64.96
N GLU A 288 16.77 -5.24 65.47
CA GLU A 288 15.96 -4.19 64.86
C GLU A 288 16.65 -2.82 64.99
N ASN A 289 16.43 -1.89 64.05
CA ASN A 289 16.38 -0.44 64.30
C ASN A 289 16.05 0.38 63.02
N GLU A 290 15.25 1.42 63.20
CA GLU A 290 15.08 2.58 62.31
C GLU A 290 16.37 3.47 62.40
N GLU A 291 16.66 4.51 61.61
CA GLU A 291 15.80 5.55 61.04
C GLU A 291 16.58 6.39 59.97
N VAL A 292 15.83 7.24 59.27
CA VAL A 292 16.12 8.35 58.32
C VAL A 292 17.39 9.19 58.66
N GLU A 293 18.29 9.67 57.75
CA GLU A 293 18.12 10.75 56.75
C GLU A 293 19.42 11.07 55.92
N ASN A 294 19.25 11.70 54.75
CA ASN A 294 20.11 12.72 54.10
C ASN A 294 21.64 12.52 53.89
N GLU A 295 22.07 12.34 52.62
CA GLU A 295 23.24 13.07 52.07
C GLU A 295 23.05 13.51 50.59
N ARG A 296 22.60 14.76 50.46
CA ARG A 296 22.99 15.82 49.50
C ARG A 296 23.76 15.48 48.21
N ILE A 297 23.20 15.96 47.10
CA ILE A 297 23.88 16.16 45.80
C ILE A 297 24.64 17.50 45.76
N PRO A 298 25.86 17.53 45.17
CA PRO A 298 26.33 18.66 44.35
C PRO A 298 26.81 18.14 42.96
N GLN A 299 26.12 18.36 41.83
CA GLN A 299 25.88 19.61 41.06
C GLN A 299 27.10 20.28 40.41
N LEU A 300 26.82 20.89 39.23
CA LEU A 300 27.65 21.75 38.35
C LEU A 300 28.48 20.98 37.30
N THR A 301 28.39 21.23 35.98
CA THR A 301 28.01 22.45 35.22
C THR A 301 27.42 22.00 33.86
N ASN A 302 26.15 22.22 33.51
CA ASN A 302 25.48 23.46 33.08
C ASN A 302 26.00 24.08 31.75
N GLN A 303 25.37 23.76 30.62
CA GLN A 303 25.18 24.74 29.54
C GLN A 303 24.00 24.41 28.59
N ARG A 304 22.96 25.25 28.68
CA ARG A 304 22.02 25.68 27.63
C ARG A 304 21.36 24.61 26.75
N GLN A 305 20.17 24.19 27.20
CA GLN A 305 18.90 24.54 26.55
C GLN A 305 19.04 25.14 25.13
N LYS A 306 18.85 24.32 24.09
CA LYS A 306 18.62 24.80 22.72
C LYS A 306 17.12 24.74 22.45
N GLU A 307 16.54 25.90 22.17
CA GLU A 307 15.12 26.11 21.94
C GLU A 307 14.61 25.27 20.76
N LEU A 308 13.42 24.67 20.88
CA LEU A 308 12.64 24.30 19.68
C LEU A 308 12.17 25.61 19.03
N ARG A 309 12.91 26.08 18.04
CA ARG A 309 12.38 27.05 17.08
C ARG A 309 11.39 26.33 16.17
N LEU A 310 10.14 26.80 16.14
CA LEU A 310 9.31 26.61 14.96
C LEU A 310 9.95 27.40 13.82
N GLU A 311 10.45 26.71 12.82
CA GLU A 311 10.93 27.32 11.59
C GLU A 311 9.73 27.45 10.64
N ILE A 312 9.11 28.62 10.65
CA ILE A 312 8.08 28.98 9.66
C ILE A 312 8.82 29.30 8.37
N GLU A 313 8.86 28.35 7.43
CA GLU A 313 9.26 28.64 6.05
C GLU A 313 8.32 29.71 5.47
N LYS A 314 8.89 30.89 5.24
CA LYS A 314 8.26 31.90 4.38
C LYS A 314 8.34 31.40 2.94
N PRO A 315 7.34 31.70 2.08
CA PRO A 315 7.45 31.38 0.67
C PRO A 315 8.72 32.04 0.10
N VAL A 316 9.57 31.23 -0.54
CA VAL A 316 10.72 31.74 -1.29
C VAL A 316 10.17 32.65 -2.38
N ARG A 317 10.54 33.93 -2.31
CA ARG A 317 10.33 34.87 -3.39
C ARG A 317 11.25 34.45 -4.52
N GLU A 318 10.70 34.20 -5.70
CA GLU A 318 11.52 33.99 -6.91
C GLU A 318 12.38 35.24 -7.10
N GLU A 319 13.69 35.09 -6.93
CA GLU A 319 14.66 36.08 -7.39
C GLU A 319 14.83 35.88 -8.90
N GLU A 320 14.84 36.99 -9.64
CA GLU A 320 15.05 36.97 -11.09
C GLU A 320 16.42 36.34 -11.38
N VAL A 321 16.42 35.30 -12.22
CA VAL A 321 17.65 34.57 -12.55
C VAL A 321 18.55 35.46 -13.42
N ASP A 322 19.62 35.96 -12.80
CA ASP A 322 20.66 36.71 -13.48
C ASP A 322 21.32 35.89 -14.60
N SER A 323 21.54 36.52 -15.75
CA SER A 323 21.67 35.85 -17.04
C SER A 323 23.13 35.64 -17.46
N ASP A 324 23.91 34.90 -16.65
CA ASP A 324 25.35 34.70 -16.88
C ASP A 324 25.78 33.22 -16.90
N VAL A 325 25.08 32.42 -17.72
CA VAL A 325 25.54 31.05 -18.10
C VAL A 325 26.16 31.11 -19.50
N PRO A 326 27.44 30.74 -19.69
CA PRO A 326 28.08 30.79 -21.00
C PRO A 326 27.43 29.78 -21.97
N PRO A 327 27.24 30.15 -23.25
CA PRO A 327 26.45 29.35 -24.18
C PRO A 327 27.16 28.06 -24.57
N VAL A 328 26.54 26.92 -24.28
CA VAL A 328 26.93 25.62 -24.84
C VAL A 328 26.71 25.68 -26.36
N PRO A 329 27.68 25.31 -27.21
CA PRO A 329 27.56 25.45 -28.66
C PRO A 329 26.47 24.52 -29.21
N ALA A 330 25.33 25.12 -29.57
CA ALA A 330 24.24 24.44 -30.22
C ALA A 330 24.70 23.86 -31.57
N ARG A 331 24.58 22.53 -31.74
CA ARG A 331 24.81 21.90 -33.04
C ARG A 331 23.76 22.41 -34.03
N ALA A 332 24.24 23.09 -35.07
CA ALA A 332 23.40 23.68 -36.10
C ALA A 332 22.73 22.59 -36.98
N SER A 333 21.50 22.23 -36.63
CA SER A 333 20.55 21.62 -37.58
C SER A 333 19.12 21.82 -37.09
N ASN A 334 18.59 23.01 -37.31
CA ASN A 334 17.17 23.28 -37.55
C ASN A 334 17.10 24.68 -38.15
N VAL A 335 16.66 24.79 -39.40
CA VAL A 335 16.14 26.06 -39.91
C VAL A 335 14.87 26.29 -39.12
N LEU A 336 14.89 27.26 -38.20
CA LEU A 336 13.67 27.77 -37.60
C LEU A 336 12.94 28.49 -38.73
N GLU A 337 11.91 27.85 -39.28
CA GLU A 337 10.88 28.60 -40.00
C GLU A 337 10.32 29.62 -38.99
N GLU A 338 10.41 30.89 -39.34
CA GLU A 338 9.91 31.99 -38.53
C GLU A 338 8.38 31.96 -38.59
N ILE A 339 7.78 31.13 -37.73
CA ILE A 339 6.33 31.01 -37.62
C ILE A 339 5.81 32.31 -37.01
N ASP A 340 5.20 33.15 -37.85
CA ASP A 340 4.46 34.34 -37.45
C ASP A 340 3.22 33.92 -36.65
N TYR A 341 3.42 33.71 -35.34
CA TYR A 341 2.40 33.22 -34.42
C TYR A 341 1.48 34.36 -34.01
N VAL A 342 0.27 34.37 -34.57
CA VAL A 342 -0.82 35.24 -34.13
C VAL A 342 -1.56 34.58 -32.97
N PHE A 343 -1.68 35.28 -31.85
CA PHE A 343 -2.41 34.80 -30.67
C PHE A 343 -3.90 34.60 -31.00
N PRO A 344 -4.52 33.46 -30.62
CA PRO A 344 -5.91 33.18 -30.94
C PRO A 344 -6.87 34.15 -30.25
N SER A 345 -7.78 34.75 -31.02
CA SER A 345 -8.84 35.61 -30.48
C SER A 345 -9.85 34.82 -29.65
N VAL A 346 -10.38 35.45 -28.59
CA VAL A 346 -11.50 34.94 -27.78
C VAL A 346 -12.79 34.74 -28.60
N GLU A 347 -12.87 35.32 -29.80
CA GLU A 347 -13.97 35.11 -30.74
C GLU A 347 -14.07 33.68 -31.27
N LEU A 348 -13.00 32.89 -31.17
CA LEU A 348 -13.00 31.45 -31.48
C LEU A 348 -13.79 30.61 -30.45
N LEU A 349 -14.21 31.21 -29.33
CA LEU A 349 -15.03 30.57 -28.31
C LEU A 349 -16.51 30.90 -28.51
N ASP A 350 -17.36 29.89 -28.30
CA ASP A 350 -18.82 30.06 -28.29
C ASP A 350 -19.24 31.19 -27.32
N PRO A 351 -20.14 32.10 -27.73
CA PRO A 351 -20.67 33.11 -26.82
C PRO A 351 -21.56 32.48 -25.72
N PRO A 352 -21.71 33.13 -24.56
CA PRO A 352 -22.66 32.68 -23.55
C PRO A 352 -24.07 32.59 -24.15
N ARG A 353 -24.81 31.54 -23.78
CA ARG A 353 -26.20 31.37 -24.22
C ARG A 353 -27.09 32.29 -23.41
N PRO A 354 -27.93 33.15 -24.02
CA PRO A 354 -28.89 33.95 -23.28
C PRO A 354 -29.93 33.00 -22.64
N GLY A 355 -29.85 32.86 -21.32
CA GLY A 355 -30.75 32.10 -20.48
C GLY A 355 -31.17 32.92 -19.27
N LYS A 356 -32.25 32.52 -18.59
CA LYS A 356 -32.60 33.10 -17.29
C LYS A 356 -31.60 32.61 -16.26
N GLU A 357 -30.71 33.50 -15.82
CA GLU A 357 -29.74 33.24 -14.75
C GLU A 357 -30.37 33.41 -13.35
N ASP A 358 -31.50 34.11 -13.27
CA ASP A 358 -32.27 34.29 -12.04
C ASP A 358 -32.88 32.96 -11.58
N VAL A 359 -32.48 32.53 -10.38
CA VAL A 359 -33.15 31.47 -9.61
C VAL A 359 -34.50 32.00 -9.13
N ASP A 360 -35.53 31.16 -9.11
CA ASP A 360 -36.87 31.55 -8.67
C ASP A 360 -36.87 31.92 -7.18
N ASP A 361 -37.26 33.15 -6.84
CA ASP A 361 -37.37 33.65 -5.47
C ASP A 361 -38.26 32.75 -4.59
N ASP A 362 -39.26 32.09 -5.18
CA ASP A 362 -40.16 31.20 -4.44
C ASP A 362 -39.52 29.81 -4.22
N GLU A 363 -38.62 29.34 -5.11
CA GLU A 363 -37.75 28.18 -4.84
C GLU A 363 -36.79 28.47 -3.68
N LEU A 364 -36.17 29.66 -3.67
CA LEU A 364 -35.24 30.08 -2.61
C LEU A 364 -35.92 30.12 -1.24
N LYS A 365 -37.13 30.69 -1.15
CA LYS A 365 -37.92 30.74 0.10
C LYS A 365 -38.38 29.35 0.54
N ALA A 366 -38.84 28.51 -0.38
CA ALA A 366 -39.29 27.15 -0.08
C ALA A 366 -38.13 26.30 0.47
N ASN A 367 -36.95 26.35 -0.16
CA ASN A 367 -35.76 25.65 0.30
C ASN A 367 -35.24 26.19 1.64
N ALA A 368 -35.26 27.51 1.86
CA ALA A 368 -34.89 28.09 3.16
C ALA A 368 -35.82 27.65 4.30
N ALA A 369 -37.14 27.60 4.05
CA ALA A 369 -38.10 27.09 5.02
C ALA A 369 -37.90 25.59 5.30
N LEU A 370 -37.78 24.77 4.25
CA LEU A 370 -37.58 23.33 4.37
C LEU A 370 -36.25 22.96 5.07
N LEU A 371 -35.19 23.74 4.85
CA LEU A 371 -33.91 23.59 5.53
C LEU A 371 -34.03 23.89 7.03
N ARG A 372 -34.69 25.00 7.40
CA ARG A 372 -34.95 25.37 8.81
C ARG A 372 -35.82 24.32 9.50
N ASP A 373 -36.90 23.90 8.86
CA ASP A 373 -37.87 22.96 9.44
C ASP A 373 -37.24 21.55 9.59
N THR A 374 -36.40 21.13 8.64
CA THR A 374 -35.61 19.90 8.75
C THR A 374 -34.63 19.95 9.92
N LEU A 375 -33.92 21.08 10.12
CA LEU A 375 -33.01 21.23 11.26
C LEU A 375 -33.76 21.20 12.60
N ALA A 376 -34.94 21.81 12.67
CA ALA A 376 -35.81 21.75 13.85
C ALA A 376 -36.26 20.31 14.19
N GLU A 377 -36.56 19.45 13.20
CA GLU A 377 -36.86 18.02 13.44
C GLU A 377 -35.72 17.26 14.16
N PHE A 378 -34.47 17.72 14.04
CA PHE A 378 -33.29 17.10 14.64
C PHE A 378 -32.78 17.79 15.91
N ASP A 379 -33.61 18.64 16.54
CA ASP A 379 -33.25 19.42 17.74
C ASP A 379 -32.08 20.40 17.47
N VAL A 380 -32.16 21.08 16.32
CA VAL A 380 -31.19 22.08 15.86
C VAL A 380 -31.90 23.39 15.52
N GLU A 381 -31.96 24.31 16.48
CA GLU A 381 -32.54 25.63 16.28
C GLU A 381 -31.60 26.57 15.50
N VAL A 382 -32.18 27.34 14.59
CA VAL A 382 -31.51 28.34 13.74
C VAL A 382 -32.19 29.69 13.94
N GLU A 383 -31.40 30.70 14.32
CA GLU A 383 -31.87 32.07 14.59
C GLU A 383 -32.22 32.83 13.30
N SER A 384 -31.39 32.68 12.26
CA SER A 384 -31.62 33.30 10.96
C SER A 384 -31.02 32.51 9.80
N VAL A 385 -31.64 32.67 8.62
CA VAL A 385 -31.20 32.10 7.35
C VAL A 385 -31.03 33.25 6.35
N SER A 386 -29.83 33.42 5.80
CA SER A 386 -29.58 34.29 4.64
C SER A 386 -29.39 33.42 3.39
N VAL A 387 -29.68 33.96 2.20
CA VAL A 387 -29.60 33.22 0.94
C VAL A 387 -28.82 34.03 -0.08
N THR A 388 -27.83 33.41 -0.71
CA THR A 388 -27.04 33.98 -1.80
C THR A 388 -27.08 33.03 -3.01
N PRO A 389 -27.90 33.30 -4.03
CA PRO A 389 -27.95 32.47 -5.23
C PRO A 389 -26.67 32.62 -6.06
N GLY A 390 -26.22 31.51 -6.63
CA GLY A 390 -25.15 31.45 -7.62
C GLY A 390 -25.59 30.64 -8.85
N PRO A 391 -24.79 30.57 -9.93
CA PRO A 391 -25.20 29.99 -11.21
C PRO A 391 -25.47 28.47 -11.16
N VAL A 392 -24.81 27.74 -10.25
CA VAL A 392 -24.86 26.27 -10.17
C VAL A 392 -25.39 25.78 -8.81
N VAL A 393 -25.11 26.53 -7.75
CA VAL A 393 -25.48 26.27 -6.36
C VAL A 393 -25.90 27.58 -5.71
N THR A 394 -26.76 27.49 -4.71
CA THR A 394 -27.16 28.58 -3.83
C THR A 394 -26.59 28.32 -2.43
N LEU A 395 -25.97 29.35 -1.84
CA LEU A 395 -25.45 29.30 -0.47
C LEU A 395 -26.53 29.80 0.51
N TYR A 396 -26.88 28.97 1.48
CA TYR A 396 -27.74 29.33 2.60
C TYR A 396 -26.86 29.50 3.85
N GLU A 397 -26.73 30.71 4.38
CA GLU A 397 -25.98 30.95 5.62
C GLU A 397 -26.93 30.85 6.82
N LEU A 398 -26.61 29.94 7.73
CA LEU A 398 -27.40 29.62 8.93
C LEU A 398 -26.68 30.17 10.16
N VAL A 399 -27.37 30.96 10.98
CA VAL A 399 -26.88 31.33 12.32
C VAL A 399 -27.52 30.38 13.34
N PRO A 400 -26.76 29.42 13.92
CA PRO A 400 -27.33 28.48 14.88
C PRO A 400 -27.59 29.13 16.24
N ALA A 401 -28.62 28.67 16.95
CA ALA A 401 -28.94 29.16 18.29
C ALA A 401 -27.84 28.83 19.32
N VAL A 402 -27.79 29.60 20.41
CA VAL A 402 -26.79 29.44 21.47
C VAL A 402 -26.86 28.04 22.09
N GLY A 403 -25.73 27.32 22.08
CA GLY A 403 -25.61 25.97 22.63
C GLY A 403 -25.69 24.84 21.59
N VAL A 404 -26.13 25.13 20.37
CA VAL A 404 -26.11 24.18 19.25
C VAL A 404 -24.66 23.86 18.86
N LYS A 405 -24.32 22.56 18.82
CA LYS A 405 -22.98 22.10 18.40
C LYS A 405 -22.87 22.09 16.87
N ILE A 406 -21.85 22.74 16.33
CA ILE A 406 -21.57 22.75 14.87
C ILE A 406 -21.50 21.34 14.28
N SER A 407 -20.89 20.38 15.00
CA SER A 407 -20.79 18.98 14.56
C SER A 407 -22.15 18.28 14.38
N ARG A 408 -23.20 18.74 15.06
CA ARG A 408 -24.58 18.26 14.89
C ARG A 408 -25.09 18.63 13.51
N ILE A 409 -24.93 19.89 13.09
CA ILE A 409 -25.33 20.39 11.76
C ILE A 409 -24.58 19.63 10.67
N VAL A 410 -23.25 19.51 10.80
CA VAL A 410 -22.41 18.76 9.82
C VAL A 410 -22.83 17.29 9.73
N SER A 411 -23.23 16.64 10.84
CA SER A 411 -23.66 15.24 10.80
C SER A 411 -24.99 15.00 10.08
N LEU A 412 -25.80 16.03 9.88
CA LEU A 412 -27.12 15.96 9.22
C LEU A 412 -27.05 16.15 7.69
N GLU A 413 -25.86 16.24 7.10
CA GLU A 413 -25.66 16.50 5.66
C GLU A 413 -26.52 15.60 4.75
N ASN A 414 -26.56 14.29 5.05
CA ASN A 414 -27.32 13.32 4.26
C ASN A 414 -28.84 13.46 4.46
N ASP A 415 -29.28 13.72 5.69
CA ASP A 415 -30.71 13.83 6.03
C ASP A 415 -31.32 15.13 5.45
N ILE A 416 -30.56 16.22 5.49
CA ILE A 416 -30.91 17.50 4.85
C ILE A 416 -30.96 17.33 3.33
N ALA A 417 -29.96 16.67 2.72
CA ALA A 417 -29.97 16.40 1.28
C ALA A 417 -31.17 15.55 0.85
N LEU A 418 -31.53 14.53 1.65
CA LEU A 418 -32.69 13.68 1.42
C LEU A 418 -34.01 14.46 1.48
N LYS A 419 -34.21 15.29 2.52
CA LYS A 419 -35.41 16.12 2.68
C LYS A 419 -35.59 17.15 1.58
N LEU A 420 -34.50 17.78 1.13
CA LEU A 420 -34.48 18.72 0.01
C LEU A 420 -34.58 18.06 -1.38
N ALA A 421 -34.62 16.72 -1.46
CA ALA A 421 -34.52 15.95 -2.70
C ALA A 421 -33.28 16.30 -3.56
N ALA A 422 -32.22 16.80 -2.93
CA ALA A 422 -30.99 17.23 -3.59
C ALA A 422 -30.12 16.02 -3.96
N LYS A 423 -29.34 16.14 -5.04
CA LYS A 423 -28.32 15.13 -5.43
C LYS A 423 -27.13 15.02 -4.44
N GLY A 424 -27.14 15.84 -3.40
CA GLY A 424 -26.04 16.11 -2.49
C GLY A 424 -26.00 17.61 -2.17
N ILE A 425 -25.58 17.94 -0.95
CA ILE A 425 -25.33 19.31 -0.48
C ILE A 425 -23.90 19.40 0.03
N ARG A 426 -23.42 20.59 0.39
CA ARG A 426 -22.13 20.75 1.07
C ARG A 426 -22.24 21.71 2.24
N ILE A 427 -21.77 21.29 3.41
CA ILE A 427 -21.78 22.10 4.63
C ILE A 427 -20.39 22.72 4.87
N MET A 428 -20.34 24.04 5.02
CA MET A 428 -19.15 24.82 5.38
C MET A 428 -19.32 25.38 6.79
N ALA A 429 -18.57 24.84 7.76
CA ALA A 429 -18.72 25.22 9.16
C ALA A 429 -17.37 25.32 9.90
N PRO A 430 -17.06 26.46 10.56
CA PRO A 430 -17.69 27.78 10.41
C PRO A 430 -17.32 28.46 9.08
N ILE A 431 -18.12 29.43 8.62
CA ILE A 431 -17.72 30.33 7.53
C ILE A 431 -16.59 31.25 8.04
N PRO A 432 -15.42 31.34 7.35
CA PRO A 432 -14.35 32.24 7.76
C PRO A 432 -14.81 33.70 7.89
N GLY A 433 -14.63 34.29 9.07
CA GLY A 433 -15.03 35.68 9.36
C GLY A 433 -16.51 35.90 9.67
N LYS A 434 -17.35 34.84 9.74
CA LYS A 434 -18.76 34.93 10.16
C LYS A 434 -19.11 33.89 11.22
N SER A 435 -19.99 34.22 12.15
CA SER A 435 -20.56 33.28 13.14
C SER A 435 -21.71 32.45 12.54
N ALA A 436 -21.48 31.86 11.37
CA ALA A 436 -22.51 31.17 10.58
C ALA A 436 -22.00 29.86 9.96
N VAL A 437 -22.94 28.99 9.59
CA VAL A 437 -22.72 27.74 8.86
C VAL A 437 -23.30 27.89 7.46
N GLY A 438 -22.50 27.70 6.43
CA GLY A 438 -22.96 27.72 5.04
C GLY A 438 -23.46 26.34 4.60
N VAL A 439 -24.59 26.29 3.91
CA VAL A 439 -25.08 25.08 3.23
C VAL A 439 -25.24 25.40 1.75
N GLU A 440 -24.39 24.81 0.91
CA GLU A 440 -24.48 24.90 -0.55
C GLU A 440 -25.48 23.85 -1.05
N ILE A 441 -26.60 24.31 -1.59
CA ILE A 441 -27.65 23.46 -2.19
C ILE A 441 -27.62 23.69 -3.71
N PRO A 442 -27.57 22.64 -4.55
CA PRO A 442 -27.59 22.82 -6.00
C PRO A 442 -28.94 23.31 -6.51
N ASN A 443 -28.93 24.30 -7.40
CA ASN A 443 -30.15 24.82 -8.02
C ASN A 443 -30.84 23.74 -8.87
N ASN A 444 -32.18 23.80 -8.98
CA ASN A 444 -32.93 22.94 -9.89
C ASN A 444 -32.53 23.15 -11.36
N ASN A 445 -32.42 24.42 -11.77
CA ASN A 445 -31.88 24.82 -13.07
C ASN A 445 -30.45 25.36 -12.89
N ARG A 446 -29.45 24.63 -13.39
CA ARG A 446 -28.04 25.01 -13.28
C ARG A 446 -27.58 25.70 -14.56
N ALA A 447 -27.09 26.92 -14.45
CA ALA A 447 -26.51 27.65 -15.58
C ALA A 447 -25.18 27.01 -16.03
N LEU A 448 -24.96 27.02 -17.35
CA LEU A 448 -23.69 26.60 -17.94
C LEU A 448 -22.73 27.79 -17.93
N VAL A 449 -21.65 27.71 -17.15
CA VAL A 449 -20.57 28.70 -17.18
C VAL A 449 -19.70 28.43 -18.43
N THR A 450 -19.73 29.35 -19.38
CA THR A 450 -18.88 29.31 -20.59
C THR A 450 -17.49 29.90 -20.32
N ILE A 451 -16.48 29.48 -21.10
CA ILE A 451 -15.10 30.02 -21.00
C ILE A 451 -15.06 31.50 -21.42
N ARG A 452 -15.95 31.88 -22.35
CA ARG A 452 -16.21 33.26 -22.76
C ARG A 452 -17.43 33.79 -22.01
N SER A 453 -17.24 34.92 -21.33
CA SER A 453 -18.29 35.75 -20.70
C SER A 453 -18.59 36.97 -21.58
#